data_AF-A0AAW0K0H6-F1
#
_entry.id   AF-A0AAW0K0H6-F1
#
_cell.length_a   1.000
_cell.length_b   1.000
_cell.length_c   1.000
_cell.angle_alpha   90.00
_cell.angle_beta   90.00
_cell.angle_gamma   90.00
#
_symmetry.space_group_name_H-M   'P 1'
#
loop_
_entity.id
_entity.type
_entity.pdbx_description
1 polymer ?
#
loop_
_entity_poly.entity_id
_entity_poly.type
_entity_poly.pdbx_seq_one_letter_code
_entity_poly.pdbx_strand_id
1 'polypeptide(L)'
;MNQRTISHLSSFWLVLVLAFGLSLSSAFTVIPKPLRNNYVRIVNNLNNKLLYYHCKSRDNVIGTTLYYCKFWEDKFHAVFDVFRSNEKFQKECGGDHCILIAQKDGLYLSIYY
;
A
#
# COMPACT_ATOMS: atom_id res chain seq x y z
N MET A 1 -46.99 33.48 -9.56
CA MET A 1 -45.95 32.51 -9.99
C MET A 1 -46.67 31.33 -10.64
N ASN A 2 -46.50 31.11 -11.95
CA ASN A 2 -47.39 30.27 -12.78
C ASN A 2 -46.91 28.81 -12.85
N GLN A 3 -47.83 27.85 -12.70
CA GLN A 3 -47.55 26.40 -12.65
C GLN A 3 -46.86 25.89 -13.93
N ARG A 4 -47.14 26.53 -15.09
CA ARG A 4 -46.47 26.27 -16.36
C ARG A 4 -44.97 26.62 -16.30
N THR A 5 -44.62 27.74 -15.67
CA THR A 5 -43.23 28.20 -15.54
C THR A 5 -42.41 27.29 -14.63
N ILE A 6 -43.02 26.74 -13.57
CA ILE A 6 -42.40 25.77 -12.66
C ILE A 6 -42.13 24.44 -13.38
N SER A 7 -43.05 24.00 -14.25
CA SER A 7 -42.89 22.82 -15.10
C SER A 7 -41.77 22.96 -16.14
N HIS A 8 -41.57 24.15 -16.72
CA HIS A 8 -40.47 24.41 -17.65
C HIS A 8 -39.11 24.51 -16.95
N LEU A 9 -39.10 25.03 -15.71
CA LEU A 9 -37.89 25.08 -14.91
C LEU A 9 -37.47 23.66 -14.47
N SER A 10 -38.40 22.84 -14.01
CA SER A 10 -38.09 21.46 -13.57
C SER A 10 -37.60 20.58 -14.72
N SER A 11 -38.17 20.72 -15.92
CA SER A 11 -37.72 19.98 -17.10
C SER A 11 -36.33 20.44 -17.57
N PHE A 12 -36.01 21.73 -17.48
CA PHE A 12 -34.68 22.24 -17.82
C PHE A 12 -33.60 21.70 -16.87
N TRP A 13 -33.89 21.65 -15.56
CA TRP A 13 -32.99 21.04 -14.57
C TRP A 13 -32.79 19.54 -14.81
N LEU A 14 -33.83 18.80 -15.19
CA LEU A 14 -33.73 17.38 -15.55
C LEU A 14 -32.86 17.15 -16.78
N VAL A 15 -32.97 17.99 -17.81
CA VAL A 15 -32.14 17.90 -19.03
C VAL A 15 -30.68 18.20 -18.73
N LEU A 16 -30.39 19.18 -17.86
CA LEU A 16 -29.03 19.48 -17.40
C LEU A 16 -28.41 18.31 -16.62
N VAL A 17 -29.16 17.68 -15.70
CA VAL A 17 -28.69 16.52 -14.93
C VAL A 17 -28.45 15.32 -15.85
N LEU A 18 -29.28 15.09 -16.86
CA LEU A 18 -29.08 13.99 -17.82
C LEU A 18 -27.91 14.24 -18.79
N ALA A 19 -27.69 15.49 -19.21
CA ALA A 19 -26.61 15.85 -20.13
C ALA A 19 -25.22 15.87 -19.46
N PHE A 20 -25.14 16.28 -18.19
CA PHE A 20 -23.88 16.37 -17.45
C PHE A 20 -23.65 15.24 -16.43
N GLY A 21 -24.70 14.50 -16.05
CA GLY A 21 -24.60 13.40 -15.09
C GLY A 21 -23.95 12.13 -15.64
N LEU A 22 -23.84 11.99 -16.96
CA LEU A 22 -23.25 10.82 -17.62
C LEU A 22 -21.77 10.98 -18.00
N SER A 23 -21.14 12.14 -17.77
CA SER A 23 -19.73 12.38 -18.11
C SER A 23 -18.74 12.20 -16.94
N LEU A 24 -19.14 11.58 -15.82
CA LEU A 24 -18.23 11.26 -14.71
C LEU A 24 -17.93 9.75 -14.53
N SER A 25 -18.23 8.90 -15.52
CA SER A 25 -18.01 7.45 -15.39
C SER A 25 -16.59 6.98 -15.75
N SER A 26 -15.68 7.84 -16.22
CA SER A 26 -14.33 7.42 -16.62
C SER A 26 -13.24 7.64 -15.57
N ALA A 27 -13.57 8.04 -14.34
CA ALA A 27 -12.56 8.40 -13.33
C ALA A 27 -12.75 7.76 -11.96
N PHE A 28 -13.22 6.51 -11.84
CA PHE A 28 -12.98 5.73 -10.62
C PHE A 28 -13.15 4.21 -10.80
N THR A 29 -12.26 3.59 -11.56
CA THR A 29 -11.90 2.18 -11.28
C THR A 29 -10.40 2.05 -11.08
N VAL A 30 -9.77 3.03 -10.41
CA VAL A 30 -8.72 2.63 -9.47
C VAL A 30 -9.51 2.06 -8.31
N ILE A 31 -9.77 0.75 -8.33
CA ILE A 31 -10.01 0.04 -7.06
C ILE A 31 -8.84 0.54 -6.20
N PRO A 32 -9.07 1.22 -5.05
CA PRO A 32 -7.96 1.55 -4.19
C PRO A 32 -7.19 0.25 -3.96
N LYS A 33 -5.91 0.27 -3.64
CA LYS A 33 -5.16 -0.98 -3.40
C LYS A 33 -5.35 -1.55 -1.96
N PRO A 34 -6.54 -1.70 -1.29
CA PRO A 34 -6.55 -2.23 0.07
C PRO A 34 -6.75 -3.76 0.12
N LEU A 35 -6.81 -4.49 -1.01
CA LEU A 35 -7.14 -5.92 -1.00
C LEU A 35 -5.98 -6.90 -1.26
N ARG A 36 -4.75 -6.42 -1.41
CA ARG A 36 -3.58 -7.29 -1.58
C ARG A 36 -2.75 -7.27 -0.29
N ASN A 37 -2.78 -8.37 0.45
CA ASN A 37 -1.96 -8.52 1.64
C ASN A 37 -0.50 -8.76 1.22
N ASN A 38 0.41 -7.96 1.75
CA ASN A 38 1.84 -8.14 1.55
C ASN A 38 2.40 -8.96 2.72
N TYR A 39 3.31 -9.88 2.41
CA TYR A 39 3.91 -10.80 3.37
C TYR A 39 5.42 -10.59 3.41
N VAL A 40 5.92 -10.22 4.58
CA VAL A 40 7.36 -10.11 4.84
C VAL A 40 7.80 -11.32 5.65
N ARG A 41 8.74 -12.09 5.10
CA ARG A 41 9.40 -13.21 5.79
C ARG A 41 10.82 -12.81 6.16
N ILE A 42 11.14 -12.88 7.45
CA ILE A 42 12.50 -12.65 7.95
C ILE A 42 13.13 -14.03 8.22
N VAL A 43 14.28 -14.29 7.59
CA VAL A 43 15.07 -15.51 7.77
C VAL A 43 16.32 -15.17 8.56
N ASN A 44 16.52 -15.85 9.69
CA ASN A 44 17.71 -15.67 10.53
C ASN A 44 18.85 -16.57 10.05
N ASN A 45 19.95 -15.99 9.54
CA ASN A 45 21.15 -16.72 9.10
C ASN A 45 22.40 -16.36 9.96
N LEU A 46 22.21 -16.16 11.26
CA LEU A 46 23.28 -15.72 12.18
C LEU A 46 24.02 -16.85 12.91
N ASN A 47 24.20 -18.03 12.30
CA ASN A 47 24.93 -19.16 12.88
C ASN A 47 24.52 -19.46 14.35
N ASN A 48 23.26 -19.85 14.55
CA ASN A 48 22.65 -20.19 15.86
C ASN A 48 22.49 -19.03 16.87
N LYS A 49 22.79 -17.79 16.48
CA LYS A 49 22.46 -16.62 17.30
C LYS A 49 20.98 -16.28 17.20
N LEU A 50 20.40 -15.81 18.31
CA LEU A 50 19.04 -15.31 18.34
C LEU A 50 18.99 -13.92 17.70
N LEU A 51 18.12 -13.78 16.69
CA LEU A 51 17.76 -12.49 16.11
C LEU A 51 16.43 -12.05 16.70
N TYR A 52 16.44 -10.95 17.43
CA TYR A 52 15.22 -10.32 17.88
C TYR A 52 14.79 -9.21 16.93
N TYR A 53 13.49 -9.00 16.79
CA TYR A 53 12.96 -7.94 15.96
C TYR A 53 11.63 -7.42 16.46
N HIS A 54 11.33 -6.16 16.13
CA HIS A 54 10.05 -5.52 16.38
C HIS A 54 9.68 -4.63 15.20
N CYS A 55 8.54 -4.92 14.59
CA CYS A 55 8.07 -4.26 13.37
C CYS A 55 6.91 -3.33 13.64
N LYS A 56 6.85 -2.25 12.88
CA LYS A 56 5.74 -1.28 12.89
C LYS A 56 5.38 -0.89 11.47
N SER A 57 4.09 -0.66 11.24
CA SER A 57 3.62 0.03 10.04
C SER A 57 3.67 1.53 10.27
N ARG A 58 3.93 2.26 9.18
CA ARG A 58 3.62 3.69 9.07
C ARG A 58 2.58 3.82 7.97
N ASP A 59 1.34 3.98 8.39
CA ASP A 59 0.23 4.21 7.48
C ASP A 59 0.24 5.67 7.06
N ASN A 60 0.39 5.92 5.76
CA ASN A 60 0.18 7.25 5.21
C ASN A 60 -1.22 7.32 4.59
N VAL A 61 -1.91 8.43 4.85
CA VAL A 61 -3.29 8.72 4.39
C VAL A 61 -3.41 8.69 2.84
N ILE A 62 -2.28 8.72 2.12
CA ILE A 62 -2.18 8.78 0.66
C ILE A 62 -1.87 7.39 0.04
N GLY A 63 -2.03 6.29 0.79
CA GLY A 63 -1.95 4.93 0.24
C GLY A 63 -0.53 4.36 0.09
N THR A 64 0.48 5.00 0.66
CA THR A 64 1.83 4.45 0.75
C THR A 64 2.03 3.77 2.10
N THR A 65 1.96 2.44 2.15
CA THR A 65 2.32 1.66 3.34
C THR A 65 3.82 1.47 3.41
N LEU A 66 4.41 1.74 4.57
CA LEU A 66 5.80 1.43 4.88
C LEU A 66 5.82 0.53 6.12
N TYR A 67 6.50 -0.61 6.04
CA TYR A 67 6.83 -1.40 7.23
C TYR A 67 8.32 -1.30 7.48
N TYR A 68 8.67 -1.00 8.72
CA TYR A 68 10.05 -0.98 9.18
C TYR A 68 10.18 -1.84 10.43
N CYS A 69 11.33 -2.49 10.57
CA CYS A 69 11.62 -3.34 11.71
C CYS A 69 12.92 -2.91 12.35
N LYS A 70 12.90 -2.88 13.69
CA LYS A 70 14.09 -2.76 14.51
C LYS A 70 14.58 -4.17 14.81
N PHE A 71 15.83 -4.45 14.51
CA PHE A 71 16.49 -5.72 14.76
C PHE A 71 17.55 -5.55 15.84
N TRP A 72 17.74 -6.58 16.66
CA TRP A 72 18.84 -6.59 17.61
C TRP A 72 19.39 -8.00 17.89
N GLU A 73 20.70 -8.02 18.08
CA GLU A 73 21.50 -9.17 18.55
C GLU A 73 22.48 -8.63 19.59
N ASP A 74 22.31 -9.04 20.86
CA ASP A 74 23.05 -8.48 22.00
C ASP A 74 23.03 -6.93 22.02
N LYS A 75 24.17 -6.27 21.80
CA LYS A 75 24.31 -4.80 21.79
C LYS A 75 24.15 -4.16 20.42
N PHE A 76 24.02 -4.96 19.36
CA PHE A 76 23.90 -4.46 18.00
C PHE A 76 22.43 -4.20 17.67
N HIS A 77 22.13 -2.98 17.27
CA HIS A 77 20.79 -2.57 16.86
C HIS A 77 20.84 -2.00 15.45
N ALA A 78 19.87 -2.37 14.63
CA ALA A 78 19.72 -1.82 13.29
C ALA A 78 18.24 -1.68 12.93
N VAL A 79 17.91 -0.68 12.12
CA VAL A 79 16.54 -0.41 11.67
C VAL A 79 16.52 -0.45 10.16
N PHE A 80 15.60 -1.22 9.59
CA PHE A 80 15.48 -1.36 8.15
C PHE A 80 14.02 -1.22 7.72
N ASP A 81 13.82 -0.58 6.57
CA ASP A 81 12.56 -0.61 5.84
C ASP A 81 12.44 -2.00 5.19
N VAL A 82 11.55 -2.82 5.73
CA VAL A 82 11.38 -4.22 5.28
C VAL A 82 10.36 -4.36 4.16
N PHE A 83 9.49 -3.35 4.01
CA PHE A 83 8.54 -3.29 2.91
C PHE A 83 8.12 -1.86 2.62
N ARG A 84 7.98 -1.54 1.32
CA ARG A 84 7.39 -0.29 0.85
C ARG A 84 6.34 -0.57 -0.21
N SER A 85 5.17 0.05 -0.09
CA SER A 85 4.10 -0.01 -1.08
C SER A 85 4.39 0.93 -2.25
N ASN A 86 5.51 0.68 -2.94
CA ASN A 86 5.81 1.29 -4.23
C ASN A 86 6.09 0.17 -5.25
N GLU A 87 5.86 0.46 -6.52
CA GLU A 87 5.98 -0.54 -7.57
C GLU A 87 7.42 -1.05 -7.72
N LYS A 88 8.41 -0.18 -7.50
CA LYS A 88 9.83 -0.55 -7.57
C LYS A 88 10.20 -1.62 -6.53
N PHE A 89 9.86 -1.39 -5.27
CA PHE A 89 10.17 -2.34 -4.18
C PHE A 89 9.35 -3.63 -4.32
N GLN A 90 8.09 -3.53 -4.76
CA GLN A 90 7.26 -4.70 -5.03
C GLN A 90 7.78 -5.57 -6.19
N LYS A 91 8.49 -4.98 -7.15
CA LYS A 91 9.18 -5.72 -8.23
C LYS A 91 10.49 -6.36 -7.77
N GLU A 92 11.18 -5.73 -6.81
CA GLU A 92 12.38 -6.28 -6.19
C GLU A 92 12.02 -7.46 -5.28
N CYS A 93 10.92 -7.34 -4.52
CA CYS A 93 10.25 -8.50 -3.96
C CYS A 93 9.65 -9.33 -5.08
N GLY A 94 9.51 -10.64 -4.93
CA GLY A 94 8.91 -11.49 -5.95
C GLY A 94 7.40 -11.26 -6.19
N GLY A 95 6.87 -10.06 -5.96
CA GLY A 95 5.45 -9.72 -5.89
C GLY A 95 5.03 -9.33 -4.46
N ASP A 96 4.08 -10.08 -3.89
CA ASP A 96 3.55 -9.83 -2.53
C ASP A 96 4.39 -10.43 -1.43
N HIS A 97 5.32 -11.31 -1.77
CA HIS A 97 6.19 -12.00 -0.84
C HIS A 97 7.58 -11.37 -0.91
N CYS A 98 7.98 -10.74 0.19
CA CYS A 98 9.33 -10.23 0.39
C CYS A 98 10.05 -11.13 1.39
N ILE A 99 11.19 -11.71 1.00
CA ILE A 99 12.01 -12.53 1.89
C ILE A 99 13.28 -11.73 2.20
N LEU A 100 13.53 -11.49 3.48
CA LEU A 100 14.71 -10.80 3.97
C LEU A 100 15.57 -11.77 4.77
N ILE A 101 16.84 -11.87 4.44
CA ILE A 101 17.81 -12.73 5.11
C ILE A 101 18.71 -11.87 5.97
N ALA A 102 18.66 -12.10 7.28
CA ALA A 102 19.55 -11.48 8.25
C ALA A 102 20.89 -12.19 8.28
N GLN A 103 21.93 -11.45 7.93
CA GLN A 103 23.33 -11.87 7.98
C GLN A 103 24.07 -11.02 9.01
N LYS A 104 25.33 -11.38 9.28
CA LYS A 104 26.15 -10.71 10.30
C LYS A 104 26.39 -9.23 9.99
N ASP A 105 26.38 -8.87 8.73
CA ASP A 105 26.72 -7.54 8.19
C ASP A 105 25.50 -6.75 7.69
N GLY A 106 24.32 -7.38 7.60
CA GLY A 106 23.12 -6.66 7.14
C GLY A 106 21.90 -7.54 6.85
N LEU A 107 20.88 -6.89 6.29
CA LEU A 107 19.68 -7.54 5.76
C LEU A 107 19.72 -7.51 4.24
N TYR A 108 19.46 -8.67 3.64
CA TYR A 108 19.52 -8.86 2.20
C TYR A 108 18.18 -9.34 1.68
N LEU A 109 17.73 -8.77 0.56
CA LEU A 109 16.55 -9.25 -0.12
C LEU A 109 16.86 -10.54 -0.87
N SER A 110 16.00 -11.55 -0.71
CA SER A 110 16.05 -12.80 -1.45
C SER A 110 14.86 -12.91 -2.40
N ILE A 111 15.16 -13.29 -3.64
CA ILE A 111 14.17 -13.59 -4.69
C ILE A 111 13.89 -15.09 -4.82
N TYR A 112 14.55 -15.93 -4.01
CA TYR A 112 14.38 -17.39 -4.04
C TYR A 112 13.18 -17.81 -3.17
N TYR A 113 12.24 -18.52 -3.80
CA TYR A 113 11.05 -19.12 -3.18
C TYR A 113 11.34 -20.51 -2.60
#